data_AF-A0A929PD90-F1
#
_entry.id   AF-A0A929PD90-F1
#
_cell.length_a   1.000
_cell.length_b   1.000
_cell.length_c   1.000
_cell.angle_alpha   90.00
_cell.angle_beta   90.00
_cell.angle_gamma   90.00
#
_symmetry.space_group_name_H-M   'P 1'
#
loop_
_entity.id
_entity.type
_entity.pdbx_description
1 polymer ?
#
loop_
_entity_poly.entity_id
_entity_poly.type
_entity_poly.pdbx_seq_one_letter_code
_entity_poly.pdbx_strand_id
1 'polypeptide(L)'
;MALKKCKECGKEVSTKADLCPHCGAKQKGKGIGCGGALLILIVIAFIGSQFSEYSQKAEERKQAARQEEIRKQENEKRQNEKKAFEESIESHYTELVKLDEQQQFDNALVKVNLFKKFGKTNYKDVSKYHKTISTQSLSAKVRKLPVSDIDGNLKIYKELLALNPNEQIYKDKVDHYQKKWDQYIKEKQEKEYRASCQLVLVNSRWSEDYGYATYEGQVKNISSLKLENVQAVVTWYDRNDNMITSSSALIEYNPILPGQSSPFKVMKTYNPAMQKAGVEFSHLMGGTIRTYREK
;
A
#
# COMPACT_ATOMS: atom_id res chain seq x y z
N MET A 1 27.98 -47.35 -44.12
CA MET A 1 27.33 -47.84 -42.87
C MET A 1 28.41 -47.96 -41.81
N ALA A 2 28.21 -47.41 -40.61
CA ALA A 2 29.24 -47.49 -39.57
C ALA A 2 29.27 -48.91 -38.97
N LEU A 3 30.44 -49.55 -39.01
CA LEU A 3 30.71 -50.85 -38.39
C LEU A 3 31.36 -50.61 -37.01
N LYS A 4 31.05 -51.46 -36.04
CA LYS A 4 31.70 -51.53 -34.74
C LYS A 4 32.20 -52.95 -34.52
N LYS A 5 33.22 -53.15 -33.68
CA LYS A 5 33.62 -54.50 -33.30
C LYS A 5 32.63 -55.10 -32.30
N CYS A 6 32.29 -56.37 -32.48
CA CYS A 6 31.52 -57.13 -31.50
C CYS A 6 32.33 -57.22 -30.20
N LYS A 7 31.67 -56.93 -29.07
CA LYS A 7 32.34 -56.94 -27.75
C LYS A 7 32.83 -58.32 -27.31
N GLU A 8 32.25 -59.39 -27.86
CA GLU A 8 32.60 -60.78 -27.52
C GLU A 8 33.62 -61.34 -28.51
N CYS A 9 33.28 -61.45 -29.80
CA CYS A 9 34.13 -62.12 -30.79
C CYS A 9 35.07 -61.20 -31.57
N GLY A 10 35.01 -59.87 -31.37
CA GLY A 10 35.89 -58.90 -32.00
C GLY A 10 35.65 -58.64 -33.51
N LYS A 11 34.82 -59.45 -34.19
CA LYS A 11 34.48 -59.27 -35.61
C LYS A 11 33.63 -58.02 -35.83
N GLU A 12 33.76 -57.42 -37.01
CA GLU A 12 33.00 -56.23 -37.38
C GLU A 12 31.52 -56.54 -37.56
N VAL A 13 30.67 -55.72 -36.95
CA VAL A 13 29.22 -55.81 -37.02
C VAL A 13 28.64 -54.43 -37.23
N SER A 14 27.47 -54.37 -37.88
CA SER A 14 26.76 -53.10 -38.03
C SER A 14 26.49 -52.46 -36.67
N THR A 15 26.68 -51.15 -36.58
CA THR A 15 26.34 -50.36 -35.38
C THR A 15 24.87 -50.51 -34.97
N LYS A 16 23.99 -50.83 -35.93
CA LYS A 16 22.55 -51.07 -35.76
C LYS A 16 22.16 -52.53 -35.55
N ALA A 17 23.10 -53.49 -35.61
CA ALA A 17 22.77 -54.89 -35.39
C ALA A 17 22.49 -55.13 -33.90
N ASP A 18 21.32 -55.70 -33.57
CA ASP A 18 20.95 -56.08 -32.21
C ASP A 18 21.65 -57.36 -31.74
N LEU A 19 22.01 -58.24 -32.67
CA LEU A 19 22.73 -59.50 -32.44
C LEU A 19 23.90 -59.60 -33.42
N CYS A 20 25.03 -60.13 -32.95
CA CYS A 20 26.19 -60.38 -33.81
C CYS A 20 25.92 -61.60 -34.71
N PRO A 21 25.98 -61.50 -36.05
CA PRO A 21 25.73 -62.62 -36.95
C PRO A 21 26.82 -63.70 -36.89
N HIS A 22 27.99 -63.41 -36.30
CA HIS A 22 29.10 -64.35 -36.24
C HIS A 22 29.16 -65.17 -34.95
N CYS A 23 28.62 -64.68 -33.84
CA CYS A 23 28.68 -65.37 -32.55
C CYS A 23 27.34 -65.37 -31.78
N GLY A 24 26.31 -64.69 -32.29
CA GLY A 24 25.01 -64.59 -31.64
C GLY A 24 24.94 -63.60 -30.47
N ALA A 25 26.03 -62.97 -30.06
CA ALA A 25 26.03 -62.07 -28.89
C ALA A 25 25.18 -60.81 -29.11
N LYS A 26 24.30 -60.50 -28.15
CA LYS A 26 23.41 -59.32 -28.20
C LYS A 26 24.20 -58.02 -28.01
N GLN A 27 24.06 -57.09 -28.94
CA GLN A 27 24.74 -55.80 -28.94
C GLN A 27 23.78 -54.72 -28.42
N LYS A 28 23.86 -54.36 -27.13
CA LYS A 28 23.04 -53.26 -26.57
C LYS A 28 23.34 -51.93 -27.29
N GLY A 29 22.31 -51.30 -27.87
CA GLY A 29 22.36 -49.92 -28.35
C GLY A 29 22.49 -48.91 -27.20
N LYS A 30 23.11 -47.76 -27.44
CA LYS A 30 23.17 -46.67 -26.44
C LYS A 30 21.75 -46.10 -26.26
N GLY A 31 21.12 -46.36 -25.12
CA GLY A 31 19.87 -45.69 -24.74
C GLY A 31 20.08 -44.19 -24.53
N ILE A 32 19.02 -43.40 -24.63
CA ILE A 32 19.02 -41.95 -24.34
C ILE A 32 19.51 -41.77 -22.91
N GLY A 33 20.73 -41.25 -22.75
CA GLY A 33 21.30 -40.95 -21.43
C GLY A 33 20.56 -39.80 -20.74
N CYS A 34 20.84 -39.60 -19.46
CA CYS A 34 20.26 -38.55 -18.63
C CYS A 34 20.26 -37.14 -19.27
N GLY A 35 21.28 -36.81 -20.06
CA GLY A 35 21.36 -35.53 -20.79
C GLY A 35 20.26 -35.34 -21.86
N GLY A 36 19.80 -36.42 -22.51
CA GLY A 36 18.70 -36.33 -23.48
C GLY A 36 17.33 -36.18 -22.81
N ALA A 37 17.11 -36.82 -21.65
CA ALA A 37 15.91 -36.63 -20.85
C ALA A 37 15.81 -35.20 -20.29
N LEU A 38 16.94 -34.62 -19.86
CA LEU A 38 17.00 -33.23 -19.41
C LEU A 38 16.66 -32.24 -20.52
N LEU A 39 17.15 -32.44 -21.76
CA LEU A 39 16.79 -31.59 -22.90
C LEU A 39 15.30 -31.66 -23.23
N ILE A 40 14.68 -32.83 -23.18
CA ILE A 40 13.24 -32.99 -23.42
C ILE A 40 12.44 -32.26 -22.33
N LEU A 41 12.84 -32.36 -21.07
CA LEU A 41 12.19 -31.64 -19.97
C LEU A 41 12.30 -30.13 -20.11
N ILE A 42 13.47 -29.62 -20.56
CA ILE A 42 13.66 -28.19 -20.84
C ILE A 42 12.76 -27.71 -21.96
N VAL A 43 12.63 -28.48 -23.05
CA VAL A 43 11.75 -28.15 -24.18
C VAL A 43 10.27 -28.18 -23.76
N ILE A 44 9.85 -29.17 -22.97
CA ILE A 44 8.48 -29.24 -22.45
C ILE A 44 8.20 -28.06 -21.51
N ALA A 45 9.13 -27.71 -20.63
CA ALA A 45 8.99 -26.55 -19.75
C ALA A 45 8.90 -25.24 -20.54
N PHE A 46 9.69 -25.08 -21.61
CA PHE A 46 9.65 -23.90 -22.48
C PHE A 46 8.34 -23.81 -23.29
N ILE A 47 7.85 -24.93 -23.83
CA ILE A 47 6.54 -24.96 -24.51
C ILE A 47 5.41 -24.68 -23.50
N GLY A 48 5.50 -25.24 -22.29
CA GLY A 48 4.57 -25.00 -21.19
C GLY A 48 4.51 -23.53 -20.78
N SER A 49 5.65 -22.83 -20.72
CA SER A 49 5.66 -21.38 -20.40
C SER A 49 4.99 -20.54 -21.48
N GLN A 50 5.21 -20.86 -22.76
CA GLN A 50 4.56 -20.16 -23.88
C GLN A 50 3.04 -20.43 -23.91
N PHE A 51 2.62 -21.66 -23.60
CA PHE A 51 1.20 -22.03 -23.54
C PHE A 51 0.48 -21.39 -22.35
N SER A 52 1.13 -21.31 -21.19
CA SER A 52 0.62 -20.63 -20.00
C SER A 52 0.30 -19.16 -20.29
N GLU A 53 1.25 -18.44 -20.90
CA GLU A 53 1.06 -17.03 -21.27
C GLU A 53 -0.09 -16.84 -22.27
N TYR A 54 -0.24 -17.75 -23.23
CA TYR A 54 -1.36 -17.74 -24.17
C TYR A 54 -2.71 -17.96 -23.47
N SER A 55 -2.79 -18.94 -22.56
CA SER A 55 -4.01 -19.24 -21.83
C SER A 55 -4.45 -18.10 -20.91
N GLN A 56 -3.50 -17.44 -20.24
CA GLN A 56 -3.76 -16.30 -19.37
C GLN A 56 -4.31 -15.10 -20.16
N LYS A 57 -3.68 -14.76 -21.29
CA LYS A 57 -4.16 -13.69 -22.18
C LYS A 57 -5.55 -13.98 -22.76
N ALA A 58 -5.86 -15.25 -23.04
CA ALA A 58 -7.19 -15.63 -23.52
C ALA A 58 -8.27 -15.42 -22.45
N GLU A 59 -7.97 -15.73 -21.19
CA GLU A 59 -8.89 -15.50 -20.07
C GLU A 59 -9.09 -14.01 -19.77
N GLU A 60 -8.01 -13.23 -19.76
CA GLU A 60 -8.06 -11.77 -19.62
C GLU A 60 -8.93 -11.12 -20.72
N ARG A 61 -8.82 -11.58 -21.98
CA ARG A 61 -9.66 -11.11 -23.08
C ARG A 61 -11.14 -11.44 -22.88
N LYS A 62 -11.46 -12.65 -22.39
CA LYS A 62 -12.85 -13.02 -22.07
C LYS A 62 -13.42 -12.18 -20.94
N GLN A 63 -12.62 -11.95 -19.89
CA GLN A 63 -13.02 -11.10 -18.77
C GLN A 63 -13.25 -9.65 -19.23
N ALA A 64 -12.36 -9.10 -20.06
CA ALA A 64 -12.54 -7.77 -20.65
C ALA A 64 -13.79 -7.67 -21.53
N ALA A 65 -14.06 -8.68 -22.38
CA ALA A 65 -15.26 -8.72 -23.20
C ALA A 65 -16.54 -8.80 -22.36
N ARG A 66 -16.55 -9.61 -21.29
CA ARG A 66 -17.67 -9.69 -20.35
C ARG A 66 -17.88 -8.37 -19.60
N GLN A 67 -16.81 -7.72 -19.14
CA GLN A 67 -16.90 -6.42 -18.48
C GLN A 67 -17.44 -5.35 -19.43
N GLU A 68 -17.05 -5.37 -20.70
CA GLU A 68 -17.57 -4.45 -21.71
C GLU A 68 -19.06 -4.65 -21.95
N GLU A 69 -19.53 -5.90 -22.00
CA GLU A 69 -20.95 -6.21 -22.15
C GLU A 69 -21.78 -5.74 -20.96
N ILE A 70 -21.30 -5.99 -19.72
CA ILE A 70 -21.93 -5.47 -18.50
C ILE A 70 -22.01 -3.95 -18.55
N ARG A 71 -20.93 -3.28 -18.93
CA ARG A 71 -20.89 -1.81 -19.05
C ARG A 71 -21.89 -1.28 -20.08
N LYS A 72 -22.05 -1.96 -21.21
CA LYS A 72 -23.06 -1.61 -22.23
C LYS A 72 -24.48 -1.76 -21.68
N GLN A 73 -24.78 -2.88 -21.04
CA GLN A 73 -26.08 -3.12 -20.42
C GLN A 73 -26.41 -2.09 -19.32
N GLU A 74 -25.43 -1.75 -18.47
CA GLU A 74 -25.59 -0.72 -17.43
C GLU A 74 -25.83 0.66 -18.04
N ASN A 75 -25.13 1.00 -19.13
CA ASN A 75 -25.32 2.27 -19.84
C ASN A 75 -26.70 2.35 -20.49
N GLU A 76 -27.14 1.29 -21.18
CA GLU A 76 -28.48 1.22 -21.78
C GLU A 76 -29.57 1.31 -20.70
N LYS A 77 -29.42 0.57 -19.59
CA LYS A 77 -30.33 0.67 -18.45
C LYS A 77 -30.38 2.09 -17.90
N ARG A 78 -29.22 2.73 -17.69
CA ARG A 78 -29.14 4.12 -17.20
C ARG A 78 -29.78 5.11 -18.16
N GLN A 79 -29.64 4.90 -19.47
CA GLN A 79 -30.29 5.73 -20.49
C GLN A 79 -31.81 5.55 -20.47
N ASN A 80 -32.30 4.32 -20.36
CA ASN A 80 -33.74 4.03 -20.26
C ASN A 80 -34.34 4.62 -18.98
N GLU A 81 -33.67 4.47 -17.84
CA GLU A 81 -34.07 5.10 -16.58
C GLU A 81 -34.12 6.63 -16.70
N LYS A 82 -33.11 7.23 -17.34
CA LYS A 82 -33.07 8.68 -17.58
C LYS A 82 -34.22 9.14 -18.47
N LYS A 83 -34.49 8.41 -19.55
CA LYS A 83 -35.58 8.71 -20.48
C LYS A 83 -36.94 8.64 -19.77
N ALA A 84 -37.20 7.56 -19.04
CA ALA A 84 -38.42 7.41 -18.25
C ALA A 84 -38.59 8.55 -17.23
N PHE A 85 -37.51 8.93 -16.54
CA PHE A 85 -37.52 10.08 -15.63
C PHE A 85 -37.82 11.40 -16.34
N GLU A 86 -37.24 11.63 -17.52
CA GLU A 86 -37.48 12.84 -18.31
C GLU A 86 -38.92 12.92 -18.82
N GLU A 87 -39.54 11.78 -19.17
CA GLU A 87 -40.96 11.69 -19.54
C GLU A 87 -41.89 12.02 -18.37
N SER A 88 -41.52 11.67 -17.13
CA SER A 88 -42.30 11.95 -15.91
C SER A 88 -41.79 13.16 -15.10
N ILE A 89 -40.93 14.01 -15.68
CA ILE A 89 -40.20 15.05 -14.95
C ILE A 89 -41.12 16.06 -14.25
N GLU A 90 -42.24 16.44 -14.87
CA GLU A 90 -43.23 17.36 -14.31
C GLU A 90 -43.97 16.74 -13.12
N SER A 91 -44.28 15.44 -13.19
CA SER A 91 -44.92 14.72 -12.09
C SER A 91 -43.99 14.64 -10.88
N HIS A 92 -42.70 14.33 -11.10
CA HIS A 92 -41.70 14.33 -10.05
C HIS A 92 -41.49 15.71 -9.42
N TYR A 93 -41.58 16.77 -10.22
CA TYR A 93 -41.47 18.14 -9.73
C TYR A 93 -42.69 18.52 -8.88
N THR A 94 -43.91 18.23 -9.35
CA THR A 94 -45.14 18.51 -8.59
C THR A 94 -45.15 17.79 -7.24
N GLU A 95 -44.72 16.53 -7.21
CA GLU A 95 -44.61 15.76 -5.98
C GLU A 95 -43.54 16.32 -5.04
N LEU A 96 -42.40 16.78 -5.57
CA LEU A 96 -41.36 17.45 -4.79
C LEU A 96 -41.91 18.70 -4.08
N VAL A 97 -42.61 19.58 -4.82
CA VAL A 97 -43.22 20.80 -4.25
C VAL A 97 -44.20 20.43 -3.13
N LYS A 98 -45.09 19.46 -3.37
CA LYS A 98 -46.04 18.99 -2.37
C LYS A 98 -45.36 18.45 -1.11
N LEU A 99 -44.28 17.68 -1.26
CA LEU A 99 -43.53 17.14 -0.12
C LEU A 99 -42.84 18.24 0.69
N ASP A 100 -42.33 19.28 0.03
CA ASP A 100 -41.74 20.46 0.68
C ASP A 100 -42.78 21.26 1.46
N GLU A 101 -43.94 21.53 0.87
CA GLU A 101 -45.08 22.19 1.53
C GLU A 101 -45.56 21.42 2.77
N GLN A 102 -45.51 20.10 2.71
CA GLN A 102 -45.85 19.20 3.83
C GLN A 102 -44.70 18.98 4.82
N GLN A 103 -43.55 19.64 4.63
CA GLN A 103 -42.34 19.50 5.45
C GLN A 103 -41.84 18.05 5.55
N GLN A 104 -42.12 17.22 4.55
CA GLN A 104 -41.67 15.82 4.48
C GLN A 104 -40.27 15.73 3.88
N PHE A 105 -39.27 16.32 4.56
CA PHE A 105 -37.93 16.54 4.02
C PHE A 105 -37.20 15.27 3.58
N ASP A 106 -37.38 14.14 4.28
CA ASP A 106 -36.74 12.87 3.90
C ASP A 106 -37.29 12.35 2.57
N ASN A 107 -38.60 12.44 2.35
CA ASN A 107 -39.24 12.06 1.08
C ASN A 107 -38.89 13.06 -0.03
N ALA A 108 -38.89 14.36 0.29
CA ALA A 108 -38.52 15.41 -0.65
C ALA A 108 -37.05 15.27 -1.09
N LEU A 109 -36.15 14.84 -0.19
CA LEU A 109 -34.75 14.57 -0.49
C LEU A 109 -34.59 13.45 -1.52
N VAL A 110 -35.41 12.40 -1.46
CA VAL A 110 -35.42 11.32 -2.47
C VAL A 110 -35.72 11.90 -3.86
N LYS A 111 -36.71 12.80 -3.98
CA LYS A 111 -37.06 13.43 -5.25
C LYS A 111 -35.94 14.35 -5.74
N VAL A 112 -35.44 15.25 -4.89
CA VAL A 112 -34.30 16.12 -5.20
C VAL A 112 -33.09 15.33 -5.71
N ASN A 113 -32.75 14.23 -5.05
CA ASN A 113 -31.63 13.38 -5.45
C ASN A 113 -31.88 12.67 -6.79
N LEU A 114 -33.13 12.39 -7.14
CA LEU A 114 -33.49 11.86 -8.44
C LEU A 114 -33.20 12.88 -9.55
N PHE A 115 -33.57 14.16 -9.36
CA PHE A 115 -33.20 15.24 -10.29
C PHE A 115 -31.68 15.39 -10.40
N LYS A 116 -30.95 15.29 -9.29
CA LYS A 116 -29.49 15.34 -9.27
C LYS A 116 -28.86 14.15 -10.02
N LYS A 117 -29.35 12.92 -9.81
CA LYS A 117 -28.87 11.69 -10.47
C LYS A 117 -28.86 11.82 -11.99
N PHE A 118 -29.85 12.51 -12.55
CA PHE A 118 -30.00 12.70 -13.99
C PHE A 118 -29.56 14.08 -14.51
N GLY A 119 -28.93 14.91 -13.67
CA GLY A 119 -28.40 16.22 -14.07
C GLY A 119 -29.47 17.26 -14.40
N LYS A 120 -30.64 17.19 -13.75
CA LYS A 120 -31.80 18.07 -13.98
C LYS A 120 -32.08 19.04 -12.83
N THR A 121 -31.06 19.44 -12.08
CA THR A 121 -31.20 20.42 -10.99
C THR A 121 -31.62 21.82 -11.45
N ASN A 122 -31.41 22.14 -12.74
CA ASN A 122 -31.81 23.41 -13.34
C ASN A 122 -33.23 23.39 -13.92
N TYR A 123 -33.96 22.27 -13.77
CA TYR A 123 -35.35 22.21 -14.16
C TYR A 123 -36.17 23.07 -13.20
N LYS A 124 -36.74 24.17 -13.71
CA LYS A 124 -37.46 25.17 -12.90
C LYS A 124 -36.59 25.66 -11.73
N ASP A 125 -37.11 25.60 -10.51
CA ASP A 125 -36.44 26.00 -9.27
C ASP A 125 -36.05 24.79 -8.39
N VAL A 126 -35.87 23.59 -8.98
CA VAL A 126 -35.36 22.40 -8.25
C VAL A 126 -34.05 22.69 -7.51
N SER A 127 -33.20 23.57 -8.03
CA SER A 127 -31.96 24.00 -7.37
C SER A 127 -32.20 24.67 -6.01
N LYS A 128 -33.28 25.45 -5.88
CA LYS A 128 -33.71 26.08 -4.63
C LYS A 128 -34.14 25.01 -3.62
N TYR A 129 -35.02 24.09 -4.02
CA TYR A 129 -35.46 22.97 -3.18
C TYR A 129 -34.29 22.08 -2.76
N HIS A 130 -33.37 21.78 -3.68
CA HIS A 130 -32.17 21.01 -3.38
C HIS A 130 -31.38 21.65 -2.25
N LYS A 131 -31.14 22.97 -2.32
CA LYS A 131 -30.43 23.69 -1.27
C LYS A 131 -31.16 23.61 0.07
N THR A 132 -32.45 23.94 0.11
CA THR A 132 -33.24 23.99 1.36
C THR A 132 -33.38 22.62 2.01
N ILE A 133 -33.89 21.63 1.26
CA ILE A 133 -34.18 20.28 1.75
C ILE A 133 -32.88 19.57 2.17
N SER A 134 -31.82 19.67 1.36
CA SER A 134 -30.54 19.06 1.72
C SER A 134 -29.96 19.70 2.98
N THR A 135 -30.05 21.02 3.13
CA THR A 135 -29.58 21.72 4.34
C THR A 135 -30.32 21.24 5.58
N GLN A 136 -31.66 21.12 5.51
CA GLN A 136 -32.47 20.66 6.64
C GLN A 136 -32.21 19.19 6.99
N SER A 137 -32.16 18.31 5.98
CA SER A 137 -31.89 16.89 6.21
C SER A 137 -30.49 16.66 6.80
N LEU A 138 -29.46 17.32 6.25
CA LEU A 138 -28.10 17.25 6.78
C LEU A 138 -28.00 17.83 8.20
N SER A 139 -28.71 18.94 8.48
CA SER A 139 -28.78 19.52 9.82
C SER A 139 -29.47 18.60 10.83
N ALA A 140 -30.53 17.88 10.42
CA ALA A 140 -31.18 16.88 11.26
C ALA A 140 -30.26 15.68 11.51
N LYS A 141 -29.48 15.27 10.49
CA LYS A 141 -28.52 14.18 10.58
C LYS A 141 -27.38 14.50 11.54
N VAL A 142 -26.76 15.69 11.44
CA VAL A 142 -25.64 16.07 12.31
C VAL A 142 -26.05 16.17 13.78
N ARG A 143 -27.30 16.59 14.06
CA ARG A 143 -27.84 16.61 15.44
C ARG A 143 -27.92 15.22 16.08
N LYS A 144 -27.99 14.16 15.28
CA LYS A 144 -28.03 12.77 15.76
C LYS A 144 -26.64 12.14 15.87
N LEU A 145 -25.60 12.77 15.31
CA LEU A 145 -24.25 12.24 15.38
C LEU A 145 -23.58 12.58 16.71
N PRO A 146 -22.88 11.63 17.34
CA PRO A 146 -22.07 11.92 18.51
C PRO A 146 -20.91 12.84 18.13
N VAL A 147 -20.52 13.74 19.04
CA VAL A 147 -19.41 14.69 18.82
C VAL A 147 -18.05 13.97 18.62
N SER A 148 -17.94 12.73 19.10
CA SER A 148 -16.78 11.86 18.90
C SER A 148 -16.66 11.31 17.48
N ASP A 149 -17.73 11.32 16.68
CA ASP A 149 -17.68 10.91 15.27
C ASP A 149 -17.12 12.06 14.42
N ILE A 150 -15.80 12.23 14.47
CA ILE A 150 -15.10 13.34 13.80
C ILE A 150 -15.31 13.29 12.28
N ASP A 151 -15.19 12.11 11.67
CA ASP A 151 -15.35 11.93 10.21
C ASP A 151 -16.77 12.25 9.75
N GLY A 152 -17.77 11.65 10.42
CA GLY A 152 -19.18 11.86 10.10
C GLY A 152 -19.59 13.33 10.23
N ASN A 153 -19.15 13.99 11.31
CA ASN A 153 -19.38 15.42 11.49
C ASN A 153 -18.70 16.25 10.41
N LEU A 154 -17.40 16.02 10.15
CA LEU A 154 -16.62 16.77 9.16
C LEU A 154 -17.24 16.66 7.77
N LYS A 155 -17.66 15.46 7.36
CA LYS A 155 -18.29 15.21 6.07
C LYS A 155 -19.60 16.00 5.92
N ILE A 156 -20.48 15.94 6.92
CA ILE A 156 -21.76 16.66 6.86
C ILE A 156 -21.54 18.17 6.86
N TYR A 157 -20.64 18.70 7.70
CA TYR A 157 -20.39 20.15 7.71
C TYR A 157 -19.76 20.65 6.41
N LYS A 158 -18.91 19.85 5.74
CA LYS A 158 -18.43 20.17 4.38
C LYS A 158 -19.56 20.22 3.36
N GLU A 159 -20.51 19.29 3.41
CA GLU A 159 -21.69 19.30 2.54
C GLU A 159 -22.60 20.51 2.82
N LEU A 160 -22.85 20.83 4.10
CA LEU A 160 -23.61 22.01 4.51
C LEU A 160 -22.97 23.33 4.05
N LEU A 161 -21.64 23.43 4.16
CA LEU A 161 -20.88 24.58 3.68
C LEU A 161 -20.92 24.69 2.15
N ALA A 162 -20.84 23.58 1.42
CA ALA A 162 -20.96 23.58 -0.04
C ALA A 162 -22.34 24.07 -0.51
N LEU A 163 -23.40 23.73 0.22
CA LEU A 163 -24.76 24.22 -0.05
C LEU A 163 -24.94 25.69 0.35
N ASN A 164 -24.24 26.15 1.40
CA ASN A 164 -24.36 27.49 1.96
C ASN A 164 -22.97 28.12 2.22
N PRO A 165 -22.25 28.56 1.18
CA PRO A 165 -20.84 28.99 1.31
C PRO A 165 -20.62 30.23 2.18
N ASN A 166 -21.66 31.05 2.35
CA ASN A 166 -21.59 32.28 3.13
C ASN A 166 -21.93 32.08 4.61
N GLU A 167 -22.28 30.85 5.01
CA GLU A 167 -22.73 30.56 6.37
C GLU A 167 -21.53 30.31 7.30
N GLN A 168 -21.27 31.27 8.19
CA GLN A 168 -20.06 31.27 9.03
C GLN A 168 -20.03 30.09 10.00
N ILE A 169 -21.18 29.70 10.57
CA ILE A 169 -21.24 28.57 11.50
C ILE A 169 -20.77 27.26 10.85
N TYR A 170 -21.01 27.05 9.56
CA TYR A 170 -20.53 25.85 8.86
C TYR A 170 -19.02 25.92 8.61
N LYS A 171 -18.47 27.10 8.29
CA LYS A 171 -17.01 27.29 8.17
C LYS A 171 -16.31 26.94 9.49
N ASP A 172 -16.77 27.54 10.59
CA ASP A 172 -16.18 27.33 11.91
C ASP A 172 -16.23 25.85 12.34
N LYS A 173 -17.34 25.16 12.01
CA LYS A 173 -17.49 23.72 12.29
C LYS A 173 -16.60 22.86 11.41
N VAL A 174 -16.47 23.17 10.11
CA VAL A 174 -15.51 22.49 9.23
C VAL A 174 -14.10 22.64 9.78
N ASP A 175 -13.68 23.85 10.15
CA ASP A 175 -12.34 24.11 10.69
C ASP A 175 -12.11 23.34 12.01
N HIS A 176 -13.12 23.35 12.90
CA HIS A 176 -13.07 22.61 14.16
C HIS A 176 -12.85 21.11 13.96
N TYR A 177 -13.67 20.46 13.11
CA TYR A 177 -13.56 19.03 12.89
C TYR A 177 -12.38 18.66 12.01
N GLN A 178 -11.96 19.53 11.08
CA GLN A 178 -10.75 19.33 10.28
C GLN A 178 -9.51 19.30 11.17
N LYS A 179 -9.37 20.26 12.11
CA LYS A 179 -8.25 20.26 13.07
C LYS A 179 -8.23 18.99 13.94
N LYS A 180 -9.39 18.54 14.40
CA LYS A 180 -9.52 17.27 15.15
C LYS A 180 -9.15 16.05 14.31
N TRP A 181 -9.57 16.04 13.05
CA TRP A 181 -9.23 14.97 12.10
C TRP A 181 -7.73 14.91 11.84
N ASP A 182 -7.11 16.06 11.58
CA ASP A 182 -5.67 16.16 11.32
C ASP A 182 -4.87 15.69 12.54
N GLN A 183 -5.31 16.07 13.75
CA GLN A 183 -4.72 15.57 14.99
C GLN A 183 -4.90 14.05 15.13
N TYR A 184 -6.10 13.53 14.92
CA TYR A 184 -6.38 12.09 14.99
C TYR A 184 -5.52 11.28 14.02
N ILE A 185 -5.40 11.73 12.77
CA ILE A 185 -4.55 11.08 11.76
C ILE A 185 -3.08 11.13 12.17
N LYS A 186 -2.60 12.27 12.66
CA LYS A 186 -1.23 12.41 13.14
C LYS A 186 -0.93 11.46 14.30
N GLU A 187 -1.81 11.38 15.29
CA GLU A 187 -1.68 10.46 16.43
C GLU A 187 -1.71 8.99 16.00
N LYS A 188 -2.61 8.65 15.07
CA LYS A 188 -2.71 7.30 14.51
C LYS A 188 -1.44 6.91 13.77
N GLN A 189 -0.93 7.77 12.89
CA GLN A 189 0.32 7.55 12.15
C GLN A 189 1.52 7.43 13.08
N GLU A 190 1.60 8.28 14.11
CA GLU A 190 2.67 8.23 15.12
C GLU A 190 2.64 6.90 15.88
N LYS A 191 1.44 6.42 16.26
CA LYS A 191 1.26 5.12 16.93
C LYS A 191 1.65 3.95 16.03
N GLU A 192 1.22 3.97 14.78
CA GLU A 192 1.59 2.95 13.77
C GLU A 192 3.10 2.95 13.51
N TYR A 193 3.71 4.14 13.39
CA TYR A 193 5.14 4.29 13.23
C TYR A 193 5.90 3.71 14.43
N ARG A 194 5.52 4.10 15.66
CA ARG A 194 6.11 3.57 16.91
C ARG A 194 5.97 2.06 17.02
N ALA A 195 4.81 1.51 16.66
CA ALA A 195 4.58 0.06 16.66
C ALA A 195 5.45 -0.68 15.62
N SER A 196 5.90 0.00 14.56
CA SER A 196 6.83 -0.55 13.58
C SER A 196 8.31 -0.47 13.99
N CYS A 197 8.63 0.24 15.07
CA CYS A 197 9.98 0.38 15.59
C CYS A 197 10.34 -0.78 16.52
N GLN A 198 11.60 -1.20 16.46
CA GLN A 198 12.16 -2.20 17.37
C GLN A 198 12.87 -1.55 18.56
N LEU A 199 13.38 -0.33 18.37
CA LEU A 199 14.07 0.44 19.38
C LEU A 199 13.35 1.76 19.64
N VAL A 200 13.54 2.33 20.83
CA VAL A 200 13.27 3.75 21.12
C VAL A 200 14.54 4.40 21.67
N LEU A 201 14.91 5.56 21.12
CA LEU A 201 15.97 6.38 21.70
C LEU A 201 15.41 7.06 22.95
N VAL A 202 15.94 6.70 24.12
CA VAL A 202 15.46 7.18 25.43
C VAL A 202 15.99 8.58 25.70
N ASN A 203 17.29 8.77 25.49
CA ASN A 203 17.95 10.05 25.56
C ASN A 203 19.21 10.03 24.70
N SER A 204 19.70 11.22 24.37
CA SER A 204 20.96 11.39 23.67
C SER A 204 21.49 12.79 23.91
N ARG A 205 22.80 12.91 23.94
CA ARG A 205 23.50 14.19 23.85
C ARG A 205 24.73 14.03 22.99
N TRP A 206 25.20 15.15 22.45
CA TRP A 206 26.54 15.22 21.90
C TRP A 206 27.29 16.37 22.53
N SER A 207 28.60 16.21 22.64
CA SER A 207 29.50 17.18 23.24
C SER A 207 30.85 17.15 22.54
N GLU A 208 31.57 18.24 22.67
CA GLU A 208 32.97 18.36 22.28
C GLU A 208 33.81 18.34 23.56
N ASP A 209 34.77 17.42 23.62
CA ASP A 209 35.76 17.42 24.70
C ASP A 209 37.08 16.78 24.23
N TYR A 210 38.21 17.31 24.69
CA TYR A 210 39.56 16.84 24.36
C TYR A 210 39.83 16.60 22.86
N GLY A 211 39.27 17.41 21.97
CA GLY A 211 39.43 17.26 20.52
C GLY A 211 38.58 16.15 19.89
N TYR A 212 37.62 15.60 20.62
CA TYR A 212 36.67 14.59 20.15
C TYR A 212 35.24 15.11 20.19
N ALA A 213 34.49 14.80 19.13
CA ALA A 213 33.05 14.84 19.13
C ALA A 213 32.53 13.52 19.69
N THR A 214 31.84 13.60 20.82
CA THR A 214 31.22 12.44 21.49
C THR A 214 29.71 12.53 21.35
N TYR A 215 29.07 11.44 20.95
CA TYR A 215 27.62 11.30 20.96
C TYR A 215 27.26 10.06 21.79
N GLU A 216 26.47 10.25 22.82
CA GLU A 216 26.14 9.21 23.79
C GLU A 216 24.70 9.30 24.26
N GLY A 217 24.16 8.18 24.72
CA GLY A 217 22.78 8.11 25.16
C GLY A 217 22.36 6.70 25.55
N GLN A 218 21.05 6.52 25.66
CA GLN A 218 20.44 5.22 25.94
C GLN A 218 19.40 4.88 24.88
N VAL A 219 19.41 3.62 24.45
CA VAL A 219 18.40 3.05 23.56
C VAL A 219 17.71 1.89 24.26
N LYS A 220 16.40 1.76 24.08
CA LYS A 220 15.59 0.69 24.68
C LYS A 220 15.00 -0.20 23.60
N ASN A 221 15.09 -1.50 23.81
CA ASN A 221 14.41 -2.49 22.98
C ASN A 221 12.92 -2.53 23.35
N ILE A 222 12.06 -2.13 22.41
CA ILE A 222 10.60 -2.14 22.54
C ILE A 222 9.95 -3.27 21.75
N SER A 223 10.76 -4.09 21.06
CA SER A 223 10.30 -5.30 20.39
C SER A 223 10.18 -6.47 21.36
N SER A 224 9.51 -7.54 20.94
CA SER A 224 9.47 -8.82 21.65
C SER A 224 10.69 -9.71 21.37
N LEU A 225 11.62 -9.27 20.52
CA LEU A 225 12.78 -10.04 20.09
C LEU A 225 14.03 -9.61 20.88
N LYS A 226 14.93 -10.54 21.19
CA LYS A 226 16.31 -10.17 21.55
C LYS A 226 17.01 -9.63 20.30
N LEU A 227 17.78 -8.55 20.44
CA LEU A 227 18.51 -7.95 19.33
C LEU A 227 20.01 -8.10 19.55
N GLU A 228 20.69 -8.75 18.61
CA GLU A 228 22.13 -9.02 18.66
C GLU A 228 22.87 -8.04 17.73
N ASN A 229 24.11 -7.74 18.11
CA ASN A 229 25.07 -6.96 17.34
C ASN A 229 24.50 -5.61 16.88
N VAL A 230 23.79 -4.92 17.77
CA VAL A 230 23.25 -3.59 17.51
C VAL A 230 24.36 -2.55 17.66
N GLN A 231 24.48 -1.67 16.67
CA GLN A 231 25.39 -0.52 16.71
C GLN A 231 24.63 0.79 16.57
N ALA A 232 25.12 1.81 17.28
CA ALA A 232 24.78 3.20 17.04
C ALA A 232 25.68 3.74 15.92
N VAL A 233 25.08 4.32 14.90
CA VAL A 233 25.75 5.00 13.79
C VAL A 233 25.45 6.47 13.91
N VAL A 234 26.45 7.29 14.23
CA VAL A 234 26.30 8.72 14.42
C VAL A 234 26.85 9.45 13.21
N THR A 235 26.06 10.39 12.70
CA THR A 235 26.44 11.28 11.61
C THR A 235 26.46 12.71 12.12
N TRP A 236 27.55 13.41 11.85
CA TRP A 236 27.72 14.83 12.18
C TRP A 236 27.56 15.69 10.93
N TYR A 237 26.88 16.82 11.08
CA TYR A 237 26.50 17.74 10.02
C TYR A 237 26.98 19.16 10.32
N ASP A 238 27.16 19.94 9.26
CA ASP A 238 27.36 21.38 9.37
C ASP A 238 26.05 22.14 9.68
N ARG A 239 26.09 23.47 9.69
CA ARG A 239 24.90 24.32 9.95
C ARG A 239 23.81 24.15 8.89
N ASN A 240 24.20 23.84 7.65
CA ASN A 240 23.35 23.74 6.46
C ASN A 240 22.87 22.30 6.20
N ASP A 241 23.01 21.39 7.18
CA ASP A 241 22.64 19.98 7.09
C ASP A 241 23.48 19.16 6.08
N ASN A 242 24.66 19.65 5.68
CA ASN A 242 25.59 18.83 4.91
C ASN A 242 26.33 17.86 5.83
N MET A 243 26.40 16.58 5.42
CA MET A 243 27.14 15.57 6.16
C MET A 243 28.65 15.87 6.13
N ILE A 244 29.26 15.91 7.31
CA ILE A 244 30.72 16.07 7.47
C ILE A 244 31.38 14.69 7.58
N THR A 245 30.89 13.85 8.51
CA THR A 245 31.44 12.52 8.75
C THR A 245 30.45 11.65 9.52
N SER A 246 30.72 10.35 9.56
CA SER A 246 30.03 9.40 10.42
C SER A 246 31.01 8.47 11.14
N SER A 247 30.53 7.87 12.23
CA SER A 247 31.24 6.87 13.01
C SER A 247 30.21 5.95 13.66
N SER A 248 30.65 4.79 14.13
CA SER A 248 29.76 3.80 14.73
C SER A 248 30.42 3.04 15.87
N ALA A 249 29.62 2.63 16.85
CA ALA A 249 30.03 1.75 17.92
C ALA A 249 28.89 0.81 18.31
N LEU A 250 29.23 -0.40 18.78
CA LEU A 250 28.25 -1.29 19.39
C LEU A 250 27.63 -0.63 20.62
N ILE A 251 26.35 -0.91 20.86
CA ILE A 251 25.72 -0.60 22.14
C ILE A 251 26.35 -1.48 23.24
N GLU A 252 26.29 -1.06 24.51
CA GLU A 252 26.98 -1.76 25.60
C GLU A 252 26.46 -3.18 25.85
N TYR A 253 25.14 -3.41 25.75
CA TYR A 253 24.54 -4.72 25.95
C TYR A 253 24.32 -5.45 24.63
N ASN A 254 25.00 -6.59 24.47
CA ASN A 254 24.90 -7.45 23.29
C ASN A 254 24.71 -8.93 23.71
N PRO A 255 23.51 -9.52 23.55
CA PRO A 255 22.28 -8.91 23.02
C PRO A 255 21.63 -7.89 23.96
N ILE A 256 20.77 -7.02 23.41
CA ILE A 256 19.79 -6.24 24.17
C ILE A 256 18.45 -7.00 24.21
N LEU A 257 18.00 -7.36 25.41
CA LEU A 257 16.78 -8.15 25.63
C LEU A 257 15.50 -7.29 25.50
N PRO A 258 14.32 -7.90 25.26
CA PRO A 258 13.04 -7.18 25.24
C PRO A 258 12.82 -6.33 26.49
N GLY A 259 12.47 -5.06 26.32
CA GLY A 259 12.25 -4.11 27.42
C GLY A 259 13.52 -3.58 28.08
N GLN A 260 14.71 -4.07 27.72
CA GLN A 260 15.98 -3.61 28.27
C GLN A 260 16.43 -2.30 27.60
N SER A 261 17.06 -1.41 28.40
CA SER A 261 17.79 -0.25 27.90
C SER A 261 19.29 -0.56 27.88
N SER A 262 19.99 -0.13 26.84
CA SER A 262 21.44 -0.20 26.71
C SER A 262 22.02 1.19 26.48
N PRO A 263 23.07 1.59 27.20
CA PRO A 263 23.85 2.75 26.81
C PRO A 263 24.59 2.53 25.50
N PHE A 264 24.99 3.63 24.87
CA PHE A 264 25.87 3.65 23.71
C PHE A 264 26.71 4.94 23.71
N LYS A 265 27.91 4.85 23.13
CA LYS A 265 28.82 5.99 22.99
C LYS A 265 29.60 5.87 21.69
N VAL A 266 29.51 6.89 20.85
CA VAL A 266 30.25 6.99 19.59
C VAL A 266 31.14 8.22 19.66
N MET A 267 32.43 8.04 19.34
CA MET A 267 33.41 9.12 19.33
C MET A 267 34.00 9.27 17.93
N LYS A 268 34.33 10.50 17.55
CA LYS A 268 35.05 10.85 16.34
C LYS A 268 35.94 12.07 16.61
N THR A 269 37.04 12.22 15.88
CA THR A 269 37.82 13.47 15.93
C THR A 269 36.91 14.66 15.63
N TYR A 270 36.94 15.65 16.50
CA TYR A 270 36.13 16.85 16.34
C TYR A 270 36.58 17.65 15.12
N ASN A 271 35.60 18.17 14.38
CA ASN A 271 35.82 19.14 13.33
C ASN A 271 35.02 20.41 13.69
N PRO A 272 35.64 21.60 13.76
CA PRO A 272 34.95 22.86 14.09
C PRO A 272 33.74 23.18 13.19
N ALA A 273 33.64 22.58 12.00
CA ALA A 273 32.47 22.72 11.14
C ALA A 273 31.23 21.95 11.65
N MET A 274 31.39 21.01 12.60
CA MET A 274 30.29 20.24 13.17
C MET A 274 29.37 21.14 14.00
N GLN A 275 28.07 21.10 13.69
CA GLN A 275 27.05 21.92 14.36
C GLN A 275 25.83 21.11 14.77
N LYS A 276 25.58 19.97 14.12
CA LYS A 276 24.46 19.05 14.43
C LYS A 276 24.97 17.62 14.41
N ALA A 277 24.26 16.73 15.11
CA ALA A 277 24.53 15.31 15.07
C ALA A 277 23.24 14.50 15.17
N GLY A 278 23.16 13.39 14.45
CA GLY A 278 22.06 12.43 14.49
C GLY A 278 22.57 11.01 14.68
N VAL A 279 21.79 10.16 15.34
CA VAL A 279 22.14 8.75 15.59
C VAL A 279 21.13 7.82 14.95
N GLU A 280 21.55 6.82 14.19
CA GLU A 280 20.72 5.71 13.74
C GLU A 280 21.20 4.40 14.36
N PHE A 281 20.36 3.38 14.35
CA PHE A 281 20.73 2.05 14.83
C PHE A 281 20.67 1.05 13.68
N SER A 282 21.64 0.14 13.65
CA SER A 282 21.71 -0.91 12.64
C SER A 282 22.28 -2.18 13.25
N HIS A 283 22.10 -3.30 12.57
CA HIS A 283 22.89 -4.49 12.86
C HIS A 283 24.32 -4.31 12.31
N LEU A 284 25.31 -4.88 13.00
CA LEU A 284 26.72 -4.82 12.63
C LEU A 284 26.99 -5.30 11.19
N MET A 285 26.24 -6.29 10.71
CA MET A 285 26.35 -6.83 9.34
C MET A 285 25.50 -6.08 8.30
N GLY A 286 24.97 -4.91 8.67
CA GLY A 286 24.07 -4.11 7.85
C GLY A 286 22.60 -4.34 8.17
N GLY A 287 21.75 -3.45 7.65
CA GLY A 287 20.31 -3.42 7.94
C GLY A 287 19.96 -2.44 9.05
N THR A 288 19.14 -1.45 8.70
CA THR A 288 18.67 -0.42 9.64
C THR A 288 17.65 -0.99 10.60
N ILE A 289 17.80 -0.66 11.88
CA ILE A 289 16.84 -0.97 12.94
C ILE A 289 15.93 0.24 13.13
N ARG A 290 14.65 0.08 12.81
CA ARG A 290 13.67 1.16 12.98
C ARG A 290 13.63 1.59 14.44
N THR A 291 13.95 2.86 14.65
CA THR A 291 14.08 3.45 15.98
C THR A 291 13.12 4.62 16.13
N TYR A 292 12.27 4.55 17.15
CA TYR A 292 11.37 5.61 17.53
C TYR A 292 12.15 6.71 18.28
N ARG A 293 11.81 7.97 18.03
CA ARG A 293 12.35 9.13 18.76
C ARG A 293 11.19 9.91 19.32
N GLU A 294 11.18 10.09 20.64
CA GLU A 294 10.22 11.00 21.25
C GLU A 294 10.54 12.44 20.81
N LYS A 295 9.51 13.17 20.38
CA LYS A 295 9.60 14.56 19.93
C LYS A 295 9.51 15.52 21.10
#